data_AF-A0A1F9ANK8-F1
#
_entry.id   AF-A0A1F9ANK8-F1
#
_cell.length_a   1.000
_cell.length_b   1.000
_cell.length_c   1.000
_cell.angle_alpha   90.00
_cell.angle_beta   90.00
_cell.angle_gamma   90.00
#
_symmetry.space_group_name_H-M   'P 1'
#
loop_
_entity.id
_entity.type
_entity.pdbx_description
1 polymer ?
#
loop_
_entity_poly.entity_id
_entity_poly.type
_entity_poly.pdbx_seq_one_letter_code
_entity_poly.pdbx_strand_id
1 'polypeptide(L)'
;MGFRMEEENQKRDVLKDVLSGSQNEAILGLEELRRLIYQVSPPEKSLLKPARKEPSEGRRPKKKKTTHYLSEDIFINLGEVKEKLRQMLPDEKKKKVSKSRIVNHALEMILKEFVAKGEESFLVKKISNRRPEKE
;
A
#
# COMPACT_ATOMS: atom_id res chain seq x y z
N MET A 1 -7.44 29.67 -62.24
CA MET A 1 -6.29 28.88 -62.73
C MET A 1 -5.05 29.57 -62.18
N GLY A 2 -4.38 29.00 -61.17
CA GLY A 2 -3.10 29.49 -60.60
C GLY A 2 -3.17 30.85 -59.87
N PHE A 3 -2.45 31.19 -58.80
CA PHE A 3 -1.33 30.59 -58.09
C PHE A 3 -1.44 30.97 -56.60
N ARG A 4 -1.06 30.01 -55.76
CA ARG A 4 -0.86 30.13 -54.32
C ARG A 4 0.47 30.85 -54.08
N MET A 5 0.46 31.97 -53.36
CA MET A 5 1.67 32.56 -52.75
C MET A 5 1.52 32.42 -51.24
N GLU A 6 2.34 31.57 -50.66
CA GLU A 6 2.50 31.42 -49.21
C GLU A 6 3.45 32.52 -48.74
N GLU A 7 2.92 33.49 -48.00
CA GLU A 7 3.76 34.38 -47.19
C GLU A 7 4.22 33.58 -45.96
N GLU A 8 5.48 33.17 -45.97
CA GLU A 8 6.17 32.57 -44.84
C GLU A 8 6.17 33.53 -43.65
N ASN A 9 5.19 33.38 -42.78
CA ASN A 9 5.25 33.96 -41.45
C ASN A 9 6.22 33.10 -40.63
N GLN A 10 7.52 33.40 -40.73
CA GLN A 10 8.59 32.75 -39.97
C GLN A 10 8.36 32.96 -38.47
N LYS A 11 7.56 32.08 -37.87
CA LYS A 11 7.44 31.95 -36.43
C LYS A 11 8.79 31.46 -35.93
N ARG A 12 9.59 32.37 -35.38
CA ARG A 12 10.81 32.01 -34.65
C ARG A 12 10.42 31.02 -33.56
N ASP A 13 10.87 29.79 -33.74
CA ASP A 13 10.53 28.69 -32.86
C ASP A 13 11.39 28.82 -31.60
N VAL A 14 10.87 29.53 -30.60
CA VAL A 14 11.57 29.87 -29.35
C VAL A 14 12.09 28.63 -28.65
N LEU A 15 11.40 27.50 -28.79
CA LEU A 15 11.81 26.22 -28.20
C LEU A 15 13.04 25.62 -28.90
N LYS A 16 13.19 25.88 -30.20
CA LYS A 16 14.34 25.42 -30.97
C LYS A 16 15.61 26.16 -30.59
N ASP A 17 15.52 27.44 -30.23
CA ASP A 17 16.65 28.24 -29.73
C ASP A 17 17.09 27.80 -28.32
N VAL A 18 16.14 27.45 -27.45
CA VAL A 18 16.47 26.95 -26.10
C VAL A 18 17.14 25.58 -26.15
N LEU A 19 16.64 24.68 -27.02
CA LEU A 19 17.16 23.30 -27.12
C LEU A 19 18.46 23.18 -27.92
N SER A 20 18.75 24.13 -28.82
CA SER A 20 19.98 24.14 -29.60
C SER A 20 21.20 24.69 -28.84
N GLY A 21 21.00 25.20 -27.62
CA GLY A 21 22.10 25.64 -26.74
C GLY A 21 22.87 26.87 -27.27
N SER A 22 22.32 27.59 -28.24
CA SER A 22 22.94 28.78 -28.84
C SER A 22 22.60 30.07 -28.06
N GLN A 23 22.82 30.07 -26.75
CA GLN A 23 22.91 31.30 -25.97
C GLN A 23 24.15 31.22 -25.06
N ASN A 24 25.31 31.52 -25.66
CA ASN A 24 26.48 32.01 -24.93
C ASN A 24 26.27 33.50 -24.57
N GLU A 25 25.15 33.82 -23.92
CA GLU A 25 25.03 35.06 -23.18
C GLU A 25 25.19 34.69 -21.71
N ALA A 26 26.28 35.14 -21.10
CA ALA A 26 26.49 34.99 -19.68
C ALA A 26 25.33 35.70 -18.97
N ILE A 27 24.29 34.94 -18.60
CA ILE A 27 23.11 35.47 -17.90
C ILE A 27 23.61 36.03 -16.56
N LEU A 28 23.72 37.36 -16.50
CA LEU A 28 24.06 38.11 -15.30
C LEU A 28 22.99 37.79 -14.25
N GLY A 29 23.36 37.03 -13.23
CA GLY A 29 22.46 36.57 -12.17
C GLY A 29 22.49 35.06 -11.92
N LEU A 30 23.03 34.25 -12.83
CA LEU A 30 23.22 32.81 -12.57
C LEU A 30 24.12 32.55 -11.37
N GLU A 31 25.15 33.39 -11.20
CA GLU A 31 26.08 33.27 -10.09
C GLU A 31 25.44 33.71 -8.76
N GLU A 32 24.57 34.72 -8.80
CA GLU A 32 23.77 35.15 -7.64
C GLU A 32 22.76 34.08 -7.21
N LEU A 33 22.10 33.45 -8.19
CA LEU A 33 21.19 32.32 -7.95
C LEU A 33 21.94 31.11 -7.38
N ARG A 34 23.12 30.78 -7.92
CA ARG A 34 23.99 29.75 -7.32
C ARG A 34 24.30 30.07 -5.87
N ARG A 35 24.67 31.32 -5.57
CA ARG A 35 24.98 31.76 -4.21
C ARG A 35 23.80 31.58 -3.24
N LEU A 36 22.58 31.89 -3.68
CA LEU A 36 21.35 31.66 -2.91
C LEU A 36 21.05 30.17 -2.68
N ILE A 37 21.22 29.33 -3.70
CA ILE A 37 20.99 27.88 -3.59
C ILE A 37 21.96 27.26 -2.56
N TYR A 38 23.24 27.64 -2.59
CA TYR A 38 24.25 27.11 -1.67
C TYR A 38 24.19 27.72 -0.26
N GLN A 39 23.62 28.92 -0.08
CA GLN A 39 23.41 29.51 1.26
C GLN A 39 22.23 28.88 2.01
N VAL A 40 21.24 28.33 1.30
CA VAL A 40 20.03 27.74 1.91
C VAL A 40 20.14 26.22 2.05
N SER A 41 21.13 25.57 1.44
CA SER A 41 21.42 24.16 1.71
C SER A 41 22.07 24.01 3.09
N PRO A 42 21.47 23.27 4.05
CA PRO A 42 22.10 23.05 5.35
C PRO A 42 23.44 22.32 5.16
N PRO A 43 24.43 22.58 6.03
CA PRO A 43 25.77 22.03 5.87
C PRO A 43 25.70 20.51 5.76
N GLU A 44 26.45 19.99 4.79
CA GLU A 44 26.67 18.56 4.60
C GLU A 44 26.88 17.89 5.95
N LYS A 45 25.90 17.07 6.34
CA LYS A 45 26.08 16.11 7.43
C LYS A 45 27.30 15.30 7.06
N SER A 46 28.36 15.50 7.83
CA SER A 46 29.54 14.64 7.95
C SER A 46 29.25 13.22 7.48
N LEU A 47 30.06 12.74 6.54
CA LEU A 47 30.13 11.35 6.10
C LEU A 47 30.59 10.44 7.25
N LEU A 48 29.80 10.34 8.31
CA LEU A 48 29.84 9.22 9.22
C LEU A 48 29.22 8.06 8.45
N LYS A 49 30.09 7.18 7.95
CA LYS A 49 29.69 5.88 7.40
C LYS A 49 28.62 5.29 8.32
N PRO A 50 27.41 4.97 7.84
CA PRO A 50 26.43 4.32 8.70
C PRO A 50 27.08 3.02 9.17
N ALA A 51 27.27 2.91 10.48
CA ALA A 51 27.62 1.64 11.11
C ALA A 51 26.67 0.60 10.53
N ARG A 52 27.24 -0.41 9.87
CA ARG A 52 26.51 -1.50 9.24
C ARG A 52 25.65 -2.09 10.35
N LYS A 53 24.34 -1.80 10.34
CA LYS A 53 23.41 -2.44 11.26
C LYS A 53 23.50 -3.92 10.92
N GLU A 54 24.12 -4.69 11.81
CA GLU A 54 24.06 -6.14 11.73
C GLU A 54 22.58 -6.52 11.61
N PRO A 55 22.22 -7.42 10.69
CA PRO A 55 20.84 -7.86 10.58
C PRO A 55 20.50 -8.53 11.91
N SER A 56 19.71 -7.84 12.74
CA SER A 56 19.19 -8.39 13.98
C SER A 56 18.62 -9.77 13.71
N GLU A 57 19.27 -10.81 14.23
CA GLU A 57 18.79 -12.19 14.22
C GLU A 57 17.49 -12.25 15.02
N GLY A 58 16.40 -12.02 14.31
CA GLY A 58 15.08 -11.85 14.89
C GLY A 58 14.08 -11.62 13.78
N ARG A 59 14.17 -12.38 12.68
CA ARG A 59 13.12 -12.39 11.66
C ARG A 59 11.85 -12.94 12.30
N ARG A 60 11.02 -12.03 12.81
CA ARG A 60 9.65 -12.34 13.21
C ARG A 60 8.97 -13.11 12.08
N PRO A 61 8.20 -14.16 12.38
CA PRO A 61 7.53 -14.94 11.36
C PRO A 61 6.71 -14.02 10.46
N LYS A 62 6.95 -14.10 9.14
CA LYS A 62 6.23 -13.30 8.17
C LYS A 62 4.76 -13.74 8.18
N LYS A 63 3.85 -12.79 8.46
CA LYS A 63 2.41 -13.05 8.43
C LYS A 63 1.99 -13.37 6.99
N LYS A 64 1.42 -14.55 6.77
CA LYS A 64 0.79 -14.90 5.49
C LYS A 64 -0.55 -14.16 5.39
N LYS A 65 -0.82 -13.56 4.23
CA LYS A 65 -2.08 -12.88 3.93
C LYS A 65 -2.80 -13.68 2.85
N THR A 66 -4.11 -13.84 3.03
CA THR A 66 -4.98 -14.50 2.07
C THR A 66 -6.24 -13.66 1.93
N THR A 67 -6.75 -13.52 0.71
CA THR A 67 -8.02 -12.86 0.42
C THR A 67 -9.07 -13.94 0.19
N HIS A 68 -10.22 -13.82 0.87
CA HIS A 68 -11.35 -14.71 0.69
C HIS A 68 -12.62 -13.88 0.53
N TYR A 69 -13.43 -14.22 -0.47
CA TYR A 69 -14.72 -13.60 -0.72
C TYR A 69 -15.77 -14.25 0.17
N LEU A 70 -16.47 -13.44 0.94
CA LEU A 70 -17.58 -13.84 1.79
C LEU A 70 -18.88 -13.39 1.15
N SER A 71 -19.99 -14.08 1.42
CA SER A 71 -21.30 -13.55 1.08
C SER A 71 -21.57 -12.25 1.86
N GLU A 72 -22.43 -11.41 1.30
CA GLU A 72 -22.80 -10.13 1.90
C GLU A 72 -23.37 -10.32 3.32
N ASP A 73 -24.27 -11.28 3.49
CA ASP A 73 -24.87 -11.63 4.79
C ASP A 73 -23.81 -11.94 5.86
N ILE A 74 -22.79 -12.74 5.50
CA ILE A 74 -21.71 -13.09 6.43
C ILE A 74 -20.89 -11.84 6.78
N PHE A 75 -20.64 -10.94 5.81
CA PHE A 75 -19.89 -9.73 6.05
C PHE A 75 -20.61 -8.72 6.95
N ILE A 76 -21.94 -8.61 6.80
CA ILE A 76 -22.83 -7.80 7.65
C ILE A 76 -22.82 -8.38 9.07
N ASN A 77 -23.06 -9.68 9.22
CA ASN A 77 -23.05 -10.38 10.50
C ASN A 77 -21.71 -10.21 11.25
N LEU A 78 -20.58 -10.27 10.54
CA LEU A 78 -19.27 -9.99 11.12
C LEU A 78 -19.13 -8.54 11.63
N GLY A 79 -19.80 -7.58 10.99
CA GLY A 79 -19.90 -6.21 11.45
C GLY A 79 -20.66 -6.10 12.76
N GLU A 80 -21.84 -6.71 12.84
CA GLU A 80 -22.66 -6.70 14.05
C GLU A 80 -21.96 -7.37 15.23
N VAL A 81 -21.37 -8.54 15.00
CA VAL A 81 -20.61 -9.28 16.04
C VAL A 81 -19.43 -8.44 16.53
N LYS A 82 -18.73 -7.72 15.64
CA LYS A 82 -17.63 -6.82 16.03
C LYS A 82 -18.11 -5.71 16.97
N GLU A 83 -19.25 -5.09 16.68
CA GLU A 83 -19.78 -4.01 17.52
C GLU A 83 -20.29 -4.56 18.87
N LYS A 84 -21.00 -5.69 18.88
CA LYS A 84 -21.42 -6.38 20.12
C LYS A 84 -20.21 -6.74 20.99
N LEU A 85 -19.15 -7.31 20.40
CA LEU A 85 -17.90 -7.62 21.11
C LEU A 85 -17.25 -6.37 21.71
N ARG A 86 -17.30 -5.23 21.00
CA ARG A 86 -16.77 -3.96 21.52
C ARG A 86 -17.59 -3.44 22.69
N GLN A 87 -18.91 -3.62 22.69
CA GLN A 87 -19.75 -3.20 23.82
C GLN A 87 -19.46 -4.01 25.10
N MET A 88 -19.11 -5.30 24.96
CA MET A 88 -18.82 -6.19 26.09
C MET A 88 -17.39 -6.04 26.66
N LEU A 89 -16.48 -5.40 25.92
CA LEU A 89 -15.06 -5.31 26.29
C LEU A 89 -14.71 -3.92 26.87
N PRO A 90 -13.74 -3.85 27.80
CA PRO A 90 -13.23 -2.57 28.30
C PRO A 90 -12.53 -1.80 27.16
N ASP A 91 -12.50 -0.47 27.26
CA ASP A 91 -12.04 0.44 26.19
C ASP A 91 -10.65 0.11 25.64
N GLU A 92 -9.74 -0.30 26.51
CA GLU A 92 -8.37 -0.72 26.16
C GLU A 92 -8.35 -1.89 25.16
N LYS A 93 -9.34 -2.78 25.25
CA LYS A 93 -9.46 -3.99 24.42
C LYS A 93 -10.35 -3.77 23.19
N LYS A 94 -11.20 -2.75 23.15
CA LYS A 94 -12.08 -2.43 21.99
C LYS A 94 -11.28 -2.21 20.71
N LYS A 95 -10.13 -1.53 20.81
CA LYS A 95 -9.20 -1.28 19.68
C LYS A 95 -8.63 -2.57 19.10
N LYS A 96 -8.59 -3.65 19.88
CA LYS A 96 -8.08 -4.94 19.43
C LYS A 96 -9.11 -5.77 18.66
N VAL A 97 -10.39 -5.42 18.68
CA VAL A 97 -11.44 -6.15 17.97
C VAL A 97 -11.49 -5.69 16.50
N SER A 98 -11.18 -6.60 15.58
CA SER A 98 -11.27 -6.42 14.13
C SER A 98 -11.96 -7.62 13.47
N LYS A 99 -12.60 -7.42 12.30
CA LYS A 99 -13.22 -8.53 11.54
C LYS A 99 -12.22 -9.65 11.27
N SER A 100 -10.99 -9.31 10.87
CA SER A 100 -9.91 -10.28 10.64
C SER A 100 -9.52 -11.09 11.88
N ARG A 101 -9.50 -10.48 13.07
CA ARG A 101 -9.19 -11.20 14.31
C ARG A 101 -10.31 -12.14 14.72
N ILE A 102 -11.56 -11.71 14.54
CA ILE A 102 -12.73 -12.56 14.80
C ILE A 102 -12.66 -13.82 13.91
N VAL A 103 -12.42 -13.64 12.61
CA VAL A 103 -12.27 -14.75 11.66
C VAL A 103 -11.12 -15.66 12.05
N ASN A 104 -9.93 -15.10 12.36
CA ASN A 104 -8.78 -15.90 12.75
C ASN A 104 -9.06 -16.75 14.00
N HIS A 105 -9.67 -16.17 15.05
CA HIS A 105 -10.00 -16.91 16.26
C HIS A 105 -11.07 -17.98 16.02
N ALA A 106 -12.08 -17.69 15.20
CA ALA A 106 -13.09 -18.67 14.82
C ALA A 106 -12.46 -19.87 14.09
N LEU A 107 -11.57 -19.60 13.13
CA LEU A 107 -10.83 -20.65 12.41
C LEU A 107 -9.93 -21.46 13.35
N GLU A 108 -9.18 -20.81 14.24
CA GLU A 108 -8.36 -21.49 15.24
C GLU A 108 -9.19 -22.41 16.14
N MET A 109 -10.38 -21.97 16.56
CA MET A 109 -11.28 -22.78 17.39
C MET A 109 -11.79 -24.00 16.64
N ILE A 110 -12.23 -23.82 15.39
CA ILE A 110 -12.74 -24.92 14.54
C ILE A 110 -11.61 -25.92 14.25
N LEU A 111 -10.41 -25.45 13.95
CA LEU A 111 -9.26 -26.31 13.67
C LEU A 111 -8.82 -27.09 14.93
N LYS A 112 -8.82 -26.45 16.10
CA LYS A 112 -8.53 -27.13 17.37
C LYS A 112 -9.59 -28.19 17.69
N GLU A 113 -10.86 -27.89 17.45
CA GLU A 113 -11.94 -28.85 17.64
C GLU A 113 -11.79 -30.04 16.68
N PHE A 114 -11.44 -29.78 15.42
CA PHE A 114 -11.15 -30.83 14.44
C PHE A 114 -9.98 -31.71 14.88
N VAL A 115 -8.88 -31.12 15.34
CA VAL A 115 -7.73 -31.89 15.86
C VAL A 115 -8.12 -32.74 17.06
N ALA A 116 -9.03 -32.27 17.92
CA ALA A 116 -9.45 -32.99 19.11
C ALA A 116 -10.45 -34.13 18.83
N LYS A 117 -11.38 -33.94 17.88
CA LYS A 117 -12.49 -34.88 17.62
C LYS A 117 -12.38 -35.66 16.31
N GLY A 118 -11.49 -35.27 15.41
CA GLY A 118 -11.30 -35.88 14.10
C GLY A 118 -12.59 -35.93 13.28
N GLU A 119 -12.97 -37.14 12.87
CA GLU A 119 -14.15 -37.42 12.02
C GLU A 119 -15.46 -37.03 12.68
N GLU A 120 -15.52 -36.99 14.01
CA GLU A 120 -16.72 -36.59 14.75
C GLU A 120 -16.86 -35.08 14.93
N SER A 121 -15.87 -34.30 14.46
CA SER A 121 -15.87 -32.85 14.58
C SER A 121 -17.07 -32.23 13.87
N PHE A 122 -17.49 -31.07 14.39
CA PHE A 122 -18.59 -30.32 13.78
C PHE A 122 -18.28 -29.95 12.33
N LEU A 123 -17.03 -29.64 12.01
CA LEU A 123 -16.57 -29.32 10.66
C LEU A 123 -16.85 -30.47 9.67
N VAL A 124 -16.44 -31.70 10.01
CA VAL A 124 -16.64 -32.87 9.14
C VAL A 124 -18.12 -33.13 8.93
N LYS A 125 -18.91 -33.13 10.01
CA LYS A 125 -20.36 -33.31 9.94
C LYS A 125 -21.03 -32.28 9.04
N LYS A 126 -20.60 -31.01 9.10
CA LYS A 126 -21.11 -29.92 8.25
C LYS A 126 -20.77 -30.11 6.77
N ILE A 127 -19.55 -30.54 6.46
CA ILE A 127 -19.08 -30.73 5.08
C ILE A 127 -19.70 -31.98 4.46
N SER A 128 -19.69 -33.10 5.17
CA SER A 128 -20.24 -34.37 4.68
C SER A 128 -21.76 -34.33 4.47
N ASN A 129 -22.47 -33.49 5.24
CA ASN A 129 -23.92 -33.30 5.07
C ASN A 129 -24.30 -32.26 4.01
N ARG A 130 -23.34 -31.55 3.41
CA ARG A 130 -23.65 -30.70 2.25
C ARG A 130 -23.88 -31.60 1.03
N ARG A 131 -25.14 -31.71 0.60
CA ARG A 131 -25.46 -32.28 -0.72
C ARG A 131 -24.67 -31.49 -1.79
N PRO A 132 -24.16 -32.14 -2.83
CA PRO A 132 -23.53 -31.42 -3.94
C PRO A 132 -24.56 -30.47 -4.53
N GLU A 133 -24.26 -29.17 -4.52
CA GLU A 133 -25.00 -28.19 -5.32
C GLU A 133 -24.76 -28.60 -6.78
N LYS A 134 -25.85 -28.98 -7.45
CA LYS A 134 -25.82 -29.33 -8.87
C LYS A 134 -25.40 -28.08 -9.66
N GLU A 135 -24.39 -28.24 -10.51
CA GLU A 135 -24.02 -27.32 -11.58
C GLU A 135 -25.20 -27.02 -12.51
#